data_AF-A0A8S3ENI0-F1
#
_entry.id   AF-A0A8S3ENI0-F1
#
_cell.length_a   1.000
_cell.length_b   1.000
_cell.length_c   1.000
_cell.angle_alpha   90.00
_cell.angle_beta   90.00
_cell.angle_gamma   90.00
#
_symmetry.space_group_name_H-M   'P 1'
#
loop_
_entity.id
_entity.type
_entity.pdbx_description
1 polymer ?
#
loop_
_entity_poly.entity_id
_entity_poly.type
_entity_poly.pdbx_seq_one_letter_code
_entity_poly.pdbx_strand_id
1 'polypeptide(L)'
;EEEEEDDLNFHRNNHSTQSDLNDSDVNEKISSLSISHSHNEWMLPSTNQNKEEVDIGCEKTTVYVGDPKKYKSNLDSFITYLVTTKIFNDGVKINELNVRRRYNDFIWLKNLLDIKYPYNIISPLPAKHTFSKKLHAVADDGEFIRRRMIGLENFLRRIIDNPVISIDSSVQLFLSADDDTLHSAQQQAQQYQSTSTPPIVSSSSNPFRQPMGRGKPIPSEFSRTENQIQTLQDNFRKLQRLIRKLETDEASAKIEEEHLLALFRQWLDIERKYDENDSFINSVCDAQQRIVENHDDLLKFTD
;
A
#
# COMPACT_ATOMS: atom_id res chain seq x y z
N GLU A 1 -28.46 -2.02 -66.07
CA GLU A 1 -29.26 -0.80 -66.29
C GLU A 1 -29.79 -0.35 -64.94
N GLU A 2 -29.17 0.55 -64.20
CA GLU A 2 -28.02 1.46 -64.36
C GLU A 2 -27.87 2.04 -62.92
N GLU A 3 -26.75 1.98 -62.20
CA GLU A 3 -25.46 2.67 -62.41
C GLU A 3 -25.65 4.19 -62.56
N GLU A 4 -25.24 4.98 -61.56
CA GLU A 4 -24.07 5.91 -61.53
C GLU A 4 -24.62 7.26 -60.98
N GLU A 5 -23.92 8.22 -60.38
CA GLU A 5 -22.53 8.46 -59.99
C GLU A 5 -22.54 9.66 -59.01
N ASP A 6 -21.54 9.71 -58.14
CA ASP A 6 -20.75 10.86 -57.69
C ASP A 6 -21.34 12.28 -57.56
N ASP A 7 -21.14 12.88 -56.38
CA ASP A 7 -20.18 14.00 -56.31
C ASP A 7 -19.72 14.28 -54.86
N LEU A 8 -18.42 14.03 -54.66
CA LEU A 8 -17.62 14.41 -53.50
C LEU A 8 -17.35 15.90 -53.52
N ASN A 9 -17.69 16.62 -52.45
CA ASN A 9 -17.15 17.96 -52.20
C ASN A 9 -16.47 18.04 -50.83
N PHE A 10 -15.17 17.78 -50.86
CA PHE A 10 -14.24 17.82 -49.74
C PHE A 10 -13.78 19.27 -49.52
N HIS A 11 -14.43 20.00 -48.62
CA HIS A 11 -13.86 21.27 -48.11
C HIS A 11 -12.89 20.98 -46.96
N ARG A 12 -11.62 20.87 -47.36
CA ARG A 12 -10.44 20.72 -46.52
C ARG A 12 -10.16 22.02 -45.77
N ASN A 13 -10.62 22.14 -44.53
CA ASN A 13 -10.11 23.15 -43.59
C ASN A 13 -8.82 22.63 -42.95
N ASN A 14 -7.68 23.03 -43.54
CA ASN A 14 -6.37 22.95 -42.91
C ASN A 14 -6.29 24.01 -41.80
N HIS A 15 -6.45 23.61 -40.54
CA HIS A 15 -5.85 24.33 -39.41
C HIS A 15 -4.71 23.48 -38.86
N SER A 16 -3.49 23.78 -39.31
CA SER A 16 -2.28 23.38 -38.59
C SER A 16 -2.30 24.04 -37.23
N THR A 17 -2.51 23.26 -36.17
CA THR A 17 -2.13 23.69 -34.82
C THR A 17 -0.79 23.05 -34.54
N GLN A 18 0.24 23.82 -34.86
CA GLN A 18 1.63 23.53 -34.64
C GLN A 18 1.85 23.25 -33.15
N SER A 19 2.24 22.02 -32.84
CA SER A 19 2.63 21.60 -31.49
C SER A 19 4.05 22.11 -31.21
N ASP A 20 4.17 23.39 -30.85
CA ASP A 20 5.38 23.94 -30.27
C ASP A 20 5.42 23.53 -28.78
N LEU A 21 5.88 22.31 -28.52
CA LEU A 21 6.28 21.87 -27.19
C LEU A 21 7.59 22.57 -26.84
N ASN A 22 7.50 23.72 -26.17
CA ASN A 22 8.65 24.37 -25.57
C ASN A 22 9.15 23.53 -24.39
N ASP A 23 10.33 22.91 -24.55
CA ASP A 23 11.06 22.16 -23.52
C ASP A 23 11.33 22.97 -22.23
N SER A 24 11.17 24.30 -22.27
CA SER A 24 11.31 25.18 -21.11
C SER A 24 10.16 25.07 -20.10
N ASP A 25 8.93 24.79 -20.54
CA ASP A 25 7.74 24.74 -19.66
C ASP A 25 7.65 23.46 -18.84
N VAL A 26 8.21 22.36 -19.37
CA VAL A 26 8.32 21.09 -18.65
C VAL A 26 9.39 21.20 -17.57
N ASN A 27 10.49 21.90 -17.86
CA ASN A 27 11.57 22.09 -16.91
C ASN A 27 11.18 23.03 -15.74
N GLU A 28 10.36 24.06 -15.97
CA GLU A 28 9.81 24.89 -14.87
C GLU A 28 8.84 24.12 -13.97
N LYS A 29 8.00 23.25 -14.54
CA LYS A 29 7.10 22.39 -13.74
C LYS A 29 7.85 21.30 -12.97
N ILE A 30 8.92 20.73 -13.52
CA ILE A 30 9.80 19.79 -12.80
C ILE A 30 10.61 20.55 -11.72
N SER A 31 11.04 21.78 -11.99
CA SER A 31 11.71 22.64 -11.00
C SER A 31 10.79 22.98 -9.83
N SER A 32 9.48 23.13 -10.05
CA SER A 32 8.49 23.32 -8.98
C SER A 32 8.23 22.08 -8.11
N LEU A 33 8.66 20.90 -8.56
CA LEU A 33 8.64 19.63 -7.81
C LEU A 33 9.99 19.33 -7.14
N SER A 34 11.03 20.10 -7.46
CA SER A 34 12.28 20.02 -6.72
C SER A 34 12.07 20.68 -5.36
N ILE A 35 12.23 19.89 -4.29
CA ILE A 35 12.45 20.44 -2.95
C ILE A 35 13.76 21.21 -3.07
N SER A 36 13.66 22.53 -3.21
CA SER A 36 14.84 23.39 -3.32
C SER A 36 15.77 23.09 -2.15
N HIS A 37 16.98 22.61 -2.49
CA HIS A 37 18.04 22.29 -1.54
C HIS A 37 18.65 23.56 -0.89
N SER A 38 18.04 24.73 -1.09
CA SER A 38 18.49 25.97 -0.49
C SER A 38 17.86 26.13 0.90
N HIS A 39 18.73 26.05 1.91
CA HIS A 39 18.48 26.27 3.34
C HIS A 39 18.02 25.07 4.18
N ASN A 40 18.84 24.02 4.23
CA ASN A 40 18.93 23.15 5.39
C ASN A 40 19.91 23.73 6.43
N GLU A 41 19.59 24.89 7.00
CA GLU A 41 20.36 25.51 8.09
C GLU A 41 20.03 24.89 9.46
N TRP A 42 19.14 23.89 9.49
CA TRP A 42 18.74 23.12 10.68
C TRP A 42 19.55 21.84 10.88
N MET A 43 20.46 21.50 9.95
CA MET A 43 21.50 20.52 10.26
C MET A 43 22.49 21.19 11.20
N LEU A 44 22.58 20.64 12.42
CA LEU A 44 23.48 21.09 13.47
C LEU A 44 24.86 21.48 12.89
N PRO A 45 25.48 22.59 13.34
CA PRO A 45 26.86 22.89 12.98
C PRO A 45 27.69 21.65 13.22
N SER A 46 28.44 21.20 12.21
CA SER A 46 29.44 20.16 12.38
C SER A 46 30.54 20.72 13.27
N THR A 47 30.30 20.72 14.58
CA THR A 47 31.29 21.09 15.58
C THR A 47 32.32 19.98 15.59
N ASN A 48 33.42 20.24 14.89
CA ASN A 48 34.64 19.46 14.94
C ASN A 48 35.23 19.59 16.35
N GLN A 49 34.75 18.78 17.29
CA GLN A 49 35.33 18.60 18.61
C GLN A 49 35.41 17.10 18.83
N ASN A 50 36.65 16.63 19.02
CA ASN A 50 37.04 15.26 19.37
C ASN A 50 35.97 14.58 20.22
N LYS A 51 35.11 13.78 19.58
CA LYS A 51 34.32 12.78 20.26
C LYS A 51 35.22 11.58 20.37
N GLU A 52 35.64 11.26 21.58
CA GLU A 52 35.98 9.89 21.93
C GLU A 52 34.80 9.04 21.45
N GLU A 53 34.99 8.30 20.35
CA GLU A 53 34.06 7.25 19.96
C GLU A 53 34.11 6.21 21.08
N VAL A 54 33.18 6.35 22.02
CA VAL A 54 32.81 5.22 22.85
C VAL A 54 32.24 4.21 21.87
N ASP A 55 33.00 3.15 21.62
CA ASP A 55 32.58 1.95 20.90
C ASP A 55 31.48 1.28 21.72
N ILE A 56 30.28 1.86 21.67
CA ILE A 56 29.06 1.20 22.11
C ILE A 56 28.76 0.24 20.97
N GLY A 57 29.17 -1.01 21.14
CA GLY A 57 28.90 -2.09 20.18
C GLY A 57 27.49 -1.97 19.61
N CYS A 58 27.37 -2.13 18.28
CA CYS A 58 26.13 -1.86 17.56
C CYS A 58 25.10 -2.96 17.87
N GLU A 59 24.45 -2.85 19.04
CA GLU A 59 23.35 -3.72 19.40
C GLU A 59 22.13 -3.32 18.58
N LYS A 60 21.94 -4.02 17.45
CA LYS A 60 20.85 -3.78 16.53
C LYS A 60 19.66 -4.64 16.92
N THR A 61 18.60 -4.00 17.38
CA THR A 61 17.32 -4.67 17.63
C THR A 61 16.41 -4.57 16.40
N THR A 62 15.83 -5.69 15.98
CA THR A 62 14.86 -5.74 14.88
C THR A 62 13.60 -6.46 15.33
N VAL A 63 12.45 -6.03 14.82
CA VAL A 63 11.15 -6.61 15.17
C VAL A 63 10.36 -6.98 13.93
N TYR A 64 9.65 -8.09 14.04
CA TYR A 64 8.76 -8.64 13.03
C TYR A 64 7.39 -8.91 13.64
N VAL A 65 6.31 -8.67 12.90
CA VAL A 65 4.94 -8.98 13.33
C VAL A 65 4.30 -9.97 12.36
N GLY A 66 4.08 -11.19 12.83
CA GLY A 66 3.74 -12.36 12.03
C GLY A 66 2.55 -13.18 12.57
N ASP A 67 2.29 -14.32 11.92
CA ASP A 67 1.44 -15.41 12.41
C ASP A 67 0.12 -14.96 13.07
N PRO A 68 -0.82 -14.35 12.31
CA PRO A 68 -2.09 -13.91 12.84
C PRO A 68 -2.95 -15.11 13.25
N LYS A 69 -3.39 -15.17 14.51
CA LYS A 69 -4.29 -16.23 15.02
C LYS A 69 -5.57 -15.64 15.57
N LYS A 70 -6.71 -16.18 15.12
CA LYS A 70 -8.05 -15.81 15.59
C LYS A 70 -8.41 -16.65 16.82
N TYR A 71 -8.64 -15.97 17.93
CA TYR A 71 -9.16 -16.54 19.17
C TYR A 71 -10.66 -16.30 19.22
N LYS A 72 -11.42 -17.35 19.54
CA LYS A 72 -12.86 -17.29 19.77
C LYS A 72 -13.10 -17.53 21.26
N SER A 73 -13.57 -16.51 21.96
CA SER A 73 -14.15 -16.66 23.30
C SER A 73 -15.67 -16.79 23.17
N ASN A 74 -16.35 -17.22 24.25
CA ASN A 74 -17.80 -17.44 24.27
C ASN A 74 -18.63 -16.19 23.93
N LEU A 75 -18.05 -14.99 24.05
CA LEU A 75 -18.73 -13.70 23.88
C LEU A 75 -18.04 -12.77 22.86
N ASP A 76 -16.77 -12.99 22.53
CA ASP A 76 -16.01 -12.11 21.63
C ASP A 76 -14.92 -12.89 20.89
N SER A 77 -14.53 -12.40 19.70
CA SER A 77 -13.42 -12.96 18.94
C SER A 77 -12.41 -11.89 18.60
N PHE A 78 -11.12 -12.17 18.82
CA PHE A 78 -10.04 -11.23 18.54
C PHE A 78 -8.88 -11.94 17.84
N ILE A 79 -8.01 -11.15 17.22
CA ILE A 79 -6.82 -11.64 16.53
C ILE A 79 -5.59 -11.25 17.34
N THR A 80 -4.71 -12.21 17.58
CA THR A 80 -3.37 -12.00 18.13
C THR A 80 -2.32 -12.15 17.05
N TYR A 81 -1.23 -11.41 17.19
CA TYR A 81 -0.09 -11.42 16.30
C TYR A 81 1.12 -11.90 17.08
N LEU A 82 2.00 -12.66 16.43
CA LEU A 82 3.30 -13.02 16.98
C LEU A 82 4.26 -11.85 16.77
N VAL A 83 4.76 -11.26 17.86
CA VAL A 83 5.81 -10.26 17.85
C VAL A 83 7.13 -10.96 18.12
N THR A 84 8.00 -10.95 17.12
CA THR A 84 9.33 -11.56 17.20
C THR A 84 10.38 -10.45 17.28
N THR A 85 11.07 -10.37 18.40
CA THR A 85 12.15 -9.40 18.65
C THR A 85 13.48 -10.12 18.55
N LYS A 86 14.32 -9.72 17.60
CA LYS A 86 15.66 -10.28 17.40
C LYS A 86 16.70 -9.22 17.71
N ILE A 87 17.61 -9.58 18.61
CA ILE A 87 18.71 -8.72 19.06
C ILE A 87 20.00 -9.25 18.45
N PHE A 88 20.73 -8.35 17.78
CA PHE A 88 22.00 -8.65 17.12
C PHE A 88 23.11 -7.80 17.73
N ASN A 89 24.31 -8.36 17.87
CA ASN A 89 25.53 -7.62 18.16
C ASN A 89 26.58 -8.02 17.13
N ASP A 90 27.17 -7.03 16.46
CA ASP A 90 28.14 -7.22 15.37
C ASP A 90 27.68 -8.24 14.30
N GLY A 91 26.39 -8.20 13.97
CA GLY A 91 25.76 -9.10 12.99
C GLY A 91 25.45 -10.51 13.50
N VAL A 92 25.88 -10.86 14.72
CA VAL A 92 25.54 -12.14 15.37
C VAL A 92 24.26 -11.99 16.16
N LYS A 93 23.29 -12.86 15.91
CA LYS A 93 22.04 -12.92 16.66
C LYS A 93 22.32 -13.44 18.07
N ILE A 94 22.08 -12.63 19.10
CA ILE A 94 22.29 -13.02 20.50
C ILE A 94 21.00 -13.53 21.13
N ASN A 95 19.87 -12.89 20.82
CA ASN A 95 18.60 -13.19 21.48
C ASN A 95 17.42 -13.14 20.52
N GLU A 96 16.41 -13.95 20.79
CA GLU A 96 15.11 -13.92 20.12
C GLU A 96 14.00 -14.11 21.13
N LEU A 97 13.13 -13.11 21.22
CA LEU A 97 11.93 -13.15 22.05
C LEU A 97 10.72 -13.26 21.14
N ASN A 98 9.78 -14.11 21.53
CA ASN A 98 8.55 -14.35 20.81
C ASN A 98 7.38 -14.20 21.77
N VAL A 99 6.59 -13.13 21.60
CA VAL A 99 5.41 -12.85 22.45
C VAL A 99 4.18 -12.68 21.57
N ARG A 100 3.01 -13.10 22.04
CA ARG A 100 1.75 -12.85 21.33
C ARG A 100 1.12 -11.58 21.86
N ARG A 101 0.57 -10.74 20.97
CA ARG A 101 -0.10 -9.50 21.35
C ARG A 101 -1.36 -9.30 20.52
N ARG A 102 -2.45 -8.82 21.14
CA ARG A 102 -3.66 -8.40 20.40
C ARG A 102 -3.56 -6.92 20.05
N TYR A 103 -4.33 -6.49 19.05
CA TYR A 103 -4.34 -5.09 18.58
C TYR A 103 -4.59 -4.07 19.71
N ASN A 104 -5.45 -4.38 20.68
CA ASN A 104 -5.73 -3.48 21.80
C ASN A 104 -4.51 -3.25 22.71
N ASP A 105 -3.59 -4.20 22.81
CA ASP A 105 -2.38 -4.04 23.62
C ASP A 105 -1.45 -3.00 22.97
N PHE A 106 -1.40 -2.94 21.64
CA PHE A 106 -0.68 -1.90 20.91
C PHE A 106 -1.31 -0.52 21.12
N ILE A 107 -2.65 -0.43 21.17
CA ILE A 107 -3.34 0.83 21.48
C ILE A 107 -2.94 1.31 22.88
N TRP A 108 -2.95 0.40 23.86
CA TRP A 108 -2.53 0.72 25.22
C TRP A 108 -1.10 1.27 25.25
N LEU A 109 -0.16 0.57 24.60
CA LEU A 109 1.23 1.01 24.53
C LEU A 109 1.35 2.39 23.87
N LYS A 110 0.68 2.61 22.73
CA LYS A 110 0.69 3.90 22.03
C LYS A 110 0.18 5.02 22.94
N ASN A 111 -0.98 4.84 23.58
CA ASN A 111 -1.57 5.86 24.44
C ASN A 111 -0.66 6.17 25.63
N LEU A 112 -0.04 5.15 26.21
CA LEU A 112 0.92 5.33 27.31
C LEU A 112 2.14 6.15 26.86
N LEU A 113 2.68 5.85 25.67
CA LEU A 113 3.81 6.58 25.10
C LEU A 113 3.45 8.03 24.72
N ASP A 114 2.25 8.27 24.17
CA ASP A 114 1.77 9.63 23.85
C ASP A 114 1.71 10.51 25.11
N ILE A 115 1.29 9.94 26.25
CA ILE A 115 1.23 10.65 27.54
C ILE A 115 2.63 10.86 28.11
N LYS A 116 3.49 9.84 28.04
CA LYS A 116 4.84 9.89 28.64
C LYS A 116 5.82 10.76 27.86
N TYR A 117 5.65 10.84 26.54
CA TYR A 117 6.56 11.55 25.63
C TYR A 117 5.80 12.53 24.72
N PRO A 118 5.22 13.62 25.28
CA PRO A 118 4.35 14.54 24.54
C PRO A 118 5.06 15.31 23.41
N TYR A 119 6.39 15.39 23.45
CA TYR A 119 7.21 16.08 22.45
C TYR A 119 7.78 15.14 21.38
N ASN A 120 7.58 13.83 21.52
CA ASN A 120 8.04 12.84 20.56
C ASN A 120 6.88 12.43 19.65
N ILE A 121 7.12 12.42 18.33
CA ILE A 121 6.13 11.95 17.37
C ILE A 121 6.08 10.42 17.43
N ILE A 122 5.06 9.89 18.11
CA ILE A 122 4.79 8.46 18.14
C ILE A 122 4.13 8.05 16.83
N SER A 123 4.65 6.99 16.19
CA SER A 123 4.10 6.50 14.92
C SER A 123 2.61 6.15 15.06
N PRO A 124 1.76 6.51 14.08
CA PRO A 124 0.35 6.13 14.12
C PRO A 124 0.20 4.61 14.01
N LEU A 125 -0.82 4.07 14.68
CA LEU A 125 -1.25 2.68 14.51
C LEU A 125 -2.11 2.54 13.24
N PRO A 126 -2.10 1.38 12.57
CA PRO A 126 -3.01 1.11 11.47
C PRO A 126 -4.46 1.22 11.95
N ALA A 127 -5.36 1.70 11.09
CA ALA A 127 -6.73 2.03 11.48
C ALA A 127 -7.46 0.86 12.19
N LYS A 128 -8.25 1.19 13.22
CA LYS A 128 -9.20 0.26 13.82
C LYS A 128 -10.22 -0.11 12.73
N HIS A 129 -10.55 -1.40 12.61
CA HIS A 129 -11.52 -1.86 11.62
C HIS A 129 -12.88 -1.19 11.90
N THR A 130 -13.27 -0.21 11.11
CA THR A 130 -14.62 0.36 11.19
C THR A 130 -15.57 -0.62 10.50
N PHE A 131 -16.60 -1.06 11.21
CA PHE A 131 -17.62 -2.01 10.75
C PHE A 131 -18.39 -1.58 9.48
N SER A 132 -18.14 -0.39 8.93
CA SER A 132 -18.78 0.15 7.73
C SER A 132 -18.39 -0.56 6.43
N LYS A 133 -17.39 -1.46 6.42
CA LYS A 133 -17.01 -2.27 5.25
C LYS A 133 -17.59 -3.69 5.23
N LYS A 134 -18.62 -3.98 6.04
CA LYS A 134 -19.27 -5.31 6.13
C LYS A 134 -19.94 -5.83 4.85
N LEU A 135 -19.98 -5.05 3.76
CA LEU A 135 -20.65 -5.47 2.50
C LEU A 135 -19.74 -6.21 1.51
N HIS A 136 -18.42 -6.34 1.74
CA HIS A 136 -17.47 -7.03 0.83
C HIS A 136 -16.68 -8.18 1.51
N ALA A 137 -17.23 -8.76 2.58
CA ALA A 137 -16.49 -9.34 3.69
C ALA A 137 -16.06 -10.82 3.60
N VAL A 138 -15.56 -11.32 2.47
CA VAL A 138 -14.91 -12.66 2.45
C VAL A 138 -13.49 -12.63 1.87
N ALA A 139 -13.20 -11.73 0.92
CA ALA A 139 -11.85 -11.56 0.37
C ALA A 139 -11.00 -10.47 1.09
N ASP A 140 -11.63 -9.46 1.72
CA ASP A 140 -10.92 -8.32 2.34
C ASP A 140 -10.36 -8.63 3.75
N ASP A 141 -10.79 -9.72 4.41
CA ASP A 141 -10.33 -10.05 5.78
C ASP A 141 -8.82 -10.38 5.83
N GLY A 142 -8.31 -11.14 4.85
CA GLY A 142 -6.89 -11.49 4.78
C GLY A 142 -6.00 -10.29 4.48
N GLU A 143 -6.41 -9.46 3.52
CA GLU A 143 -5.70 -8.25 3.13
C GLU A 143 -5.74 -7.20 4.25
N PHE A 144 -6.85 -7.09 4.98
CA PHE A 144 -6.94 -6.26 6.17
C PHE A 144 -5.95 -6.69 7.26
N ILE A 145 -5.89 -7.98 7.57
CA ILE A 145 -4.95 -8.55 8.54
C ILE A 145 -3.51 -8.26 8.10
N ARG A 146 -3.20 -8.47 6.82
CA ARG A 146 -1.87 -8.20 6.26
C ARG A 146 -1.47 -6.72 6.39
N ARG A 147 -2.33 -5.78 5.96
CA ARG A 147 -2.07 -4.33 6.09
C ARG A 147 -1.86 -3.94 7.55
N ARG A 148 -2.67 -4.51 8.46
CA ARG A 148 -2.53 -4.28 9.89
C ARG A 148 -1.20 -4.79 10.42
N MET A 149 -0.79 -6.02 10.07
CA MET A 149 0.50 -6.58 10.49
C MET A 149 1.66 -5.67 10.08
N ILE A 150 1.69 -5.22 8.83
CA ILE A 150 2.71 -4.28 8.33
C ILE A 150 2.69 -2.97 9.13
N GLY A 151 1.49 -2.44 9.41
CA GLY A 151 1.34 -1.23 10.21
C GLY A 151 1.84 -1.39 11.66
N LEU A 152 1.57 -2.53 12.28
CA LEU A 152 2.03 -2.86 13.64
C LEU A 152 3.55 -3.06 13.68
N GLU A 153 4.12 -3.72 12.67
CA GLU A 153 5.56 -3.88 12.54
C GLU A 153 6.27 -2.54 12.36
N ASN A 154 5.77 -1.69 11.47
CA ASN A 154 6.31 -0.34 11.25
C ASN A 154 6.23 0.53 12.51
N PHE A 155 5.14 0.38 13.28
CA PHE A 155 4.98 1.05 14.57
C PHE A 155 6.07 0.63 15.58
N LEU A 156 6.25 -0.68 15.77
CA LEU A 156 7.28 -1.19 16.70
C LEU A 156 8.69 -0.85 16.24
N ARG A 157 8.97 -0.97 14.93
CA ARG A 157 10.28 -0.60 14.37
C ARG A 157 10.63 0.85 14.70
N ARG A 158 9.73 1.79 14.47
CA ARG A 158 9.95 3.21 14.79
C ARG A 158 10.13 3.49 16.28
N ILE A 159 9.48 2.71 17.15
CA ILE A 159 9.66 2.83 18.59
C ILE A 159 11.06 2.37 19.00
N ILE A 160 11.51 1.25 18.43
CA ILE A 160 12.81 0.63 18.76
C ILE A 160 13.97 1.44 18.17
N ASP A 161 13.78 2.02 16.99
CA ASP A 161 14.77 2.92 16.37
C ASP A 161 14.94 4.23 17.16
N ASN A 162 14.00 4.58 18.04
CA ASN A 162 14.11 5.76 18.89
C ASN A 162 14.93 5.42 20.16
N PRO A 163 16.09 6.07 20.39
CA PRO A 163 16.98 5.72 21.50
C PRO A 163 16.40 6.01 22.89
N VAL A 164 15.45 6.94 23.00
CA VAL A 164 14.84 7.30 24.29
C VAL A 164 13.66 6.39 24.62
N ILE A 165 12.85 6.06 23.61
CA ILE A 165 11.61 5.28 23.82
C ILE A 165 11.91 3.79 23.88
N SER A 166 12.91 3.30 23.14
CA SER A 166 13.27 1.88 23.10
C SER A 166 13.70 1.32 24.46
N ILE A 167 14.37 2.14 25.29
CA ILE A 167 14.86 1.76 26.62
C ILE A 167 13.71 1.80 27.66
N ASP A 168 12.55 2.35 27.31
CA ASP A 168 11.44 2.50 28.25
C ASP A 168 10.95 1.16 28.81
N SER A 169 10.71 1.10 30.12
CA SER A 169 10.25 -0.10 30.79
C SER A 169 8.92 -0.63 30.24
N SER A 170 8.04 0.27 29.78
CA SER A 170 6.74 -0.12 29.20
C SER A 170 6.91 -0.83 27.85
N VAL A 171 7.90 -0.40 27.05
CA VAL A 171 8.23 -1.02 25.77
C VAL A 171 8.90 -2.37 26.00
N GLN A 172 9.87 -2.43 26.93
CA GLN A 172 10.53 -3.69 27.28
C GLN A 172 9.53 -4.72 27.84
N LEU A 173 8.61 -4.30 28.71
CA LEU A 173 7.51 -5.13 29.19
C LEU A 173 6.65 -5.62 28.03
N PHE A 174 6.28 -4.73 27.11
CA PHE A 174 5.48 -5.12 25.94
C PHE A 174 6.19 -6.15 25.04
N LEU A 175 7.51 -6.09 24.90
CA LEU A 175 8.27 -6.99 24.00
C LEU A 175 8.70 -8.31 24.64
N SER A 176 8.80 -8.38 25.97
CA SER A 176 9.38 -9.54 26.67
C SER A 176 8.42 -10.28 27.60
N ALA A 177 7.40 -9.60 28.13
CA ALA A 177 6.55 -10.17 29.17
C ALA A 177 5.54 -11.18 28.61
N ASP A 178 5.06 -12.09 29.45
CA ASP A 178 3.91 -12.93 29.15
C ASP A 178 2.59 -12.12 29.14
N ASP A 179 1.53 -12.72 28.62
CA ASP A 179 0.25 -12.03 28.47
C ASP A 179 -0.34 -11.66 29.85
N ASP A 180 -0.20 -12.53 30.86
CA ASP A 180 -0.81 -12.29 32.18
C ASP A 180 -0.14 -11.14 32.92
N THR A 181 1.19 -11.03 32.87
CA THR A 181 1.91 -9.92 33.48
C THR A 181 1.63 -8.59 32.78
N LEU A 182 1.52 -8.59 31.45
CA LEU A 182 1.14 -7.40 30.69
C LEU A 182 -0.27 -6.92 31.04
N HIS A 183 -1.25 -7.83 31.11
CA HIS A 183 -2.60 -7.49 31.53
C HIS A 183 -2.66 -6.99 32.97
N SER A 184 -1.85 -7.55 33.88
CA SER A 184 -1.76 -7.09 35.26
C SER A 184 -1.21 -5.67 35.34
N ALA A 185 -0.16 -5.37 34.57
CA ALA A 185 0.41 -4.02 34.49
C ALA A 185 -0.58 -3.00 33.89
N GLN A 186 -1.34 -3.40 32.87
CA GLN A 186 -2.41 -2.58 32.29
C GLN A 186 -3.48 -2.21 33.34
N GLN A 187 -3.90 -3.18 34.16
CA GLN A 187 -4.89 -2.95 35.23
C GLN A 187 -4.35 -1.99 36.29
N GLN A 188 -3.10 -2.17 36.73
CA GLN A 188 -2.46 -1.26 37.69
C GLN A 188 -2.38 0.17 37.14
N ALA A 189 -1.97 0.34 35.87
CA ALA A 189 -1.90 1.66 35.24
C ALA A 189 -3.26 2.38 35.18
N GLN A 190 -4.37 1.65 35.02
CA GLN A 190 -5.72 2.21 35.05
C GLN A 190 -6.17 2.61 36.46
N GLN A 191 -5.73 1.89 37.50
CA GLN A 191 -6.03 2.23 38.89
C GLN A 191 -5.40 3.57 39.29
N TYR A 192 -4.15 3.84 38.89
CA TYR A 192 -3.48 5.13 39.18
C TYR A 192 -4.12 6.33 38.47
N GLN A 193 -4.74 6.14 37.30
CA GLN A 193 -5.48 7.21 36.61
C GLN A 193 -6.83 7.52 37.30
N SER A 194 -7.40 6.57 38.04
CA SER A 194 -8.70 6.73 38.70
C SER A 194 -8.63 7.53 40.01
N THR A 195 -7.45 7.71 40.60
CA THR A 195 -7.28 8.36 41.92
C THR A 195 -6.68 9.76 41.84
N SER A 196 -6.33 10.28 40.65
CA SER A 196 -5.55 11.53 40.55
C SER A 196 -6.04 12.57 39.54
N THR A 197 -7.17 12.38 38.83
CA THR A 197 -7.67 13.41 37.90
C THR A 197 -9.20 13.59 37.99
N PRO A 198 -9.72 14.84 38.10
CA PRO A 198 -11.14 15.12 37.99
C PRO A 198 -11.65 14.79 36.57
N PRO A 199 -12.96 14.57 36.37
CA PRO A 199 -13.51 14.09 35.11
C PRO A 199 -13.29 15.13 34.01
N ILE A 200 -12.49 14.79 33.01
CA ILE A 200 -12.37 15.57 31.79
C ILE A 200 -13.66 15.33 31.00
N VAL A 201 -14.56 16.32 31.06
CA VAL A 201 -15.68 16.43 30.14
C VAL A 201 -15.16 16.31 28.71
N SER A 202 -15.86 15.53 27.90
CA SER A 202 -15.65 15.41 26.46
C SER A 202 -15.93 16.74 25.76
N SER A 203 -14.97 17.67 25.80
CA SER A 203 -14.90 18.79 24.88
C SER A 203 -13.84 18.47 23.84
N SER A 204 -14.28 18.25 22.61
CA SER A 204 -13.47 18.23 21.40
C SER A 204 -12.84 19.60 21.19
N SER A 205 -11.78 19.89 21.93
CA SER A 205 -10.89 21.02 21.68
C SER A 205 -9.51 20.65 22.19
N ASN A 206 -8.57 20.51 21.26
CA ASN A 206 -7.14 20.38 21.55
C ASN A 206 -6.74 21.41 22.62
N PRO A 207 -6.24 20.99 23.80
CA PRO A 207 -5.78 21.93 24.83
C PRO A 207 -4.54 22.74 24.41
N PHE A 208 -3.97 22.46 23.24
CA PHE A 208 -2.86 23.24 22.67
C PHE A 208 -3.28 24.56 22.00
N ARG A 209 -4.58 24.89 21.95
CA ARG A 209 -5.07 26.09 21.26
C ARG A 209 -5.76 27.13 22.18
N GLN A 210 -5.36 27.20 23.45
CA GLN A 210 -5.64 28.39 24.25
C GLN A 210 -4.47 29.38 24.12
N PRO A 211 -4.70 30.63 23.66
CA PRO A 211 -3.70 31.67 23.65
C PRO A 211 -3.52 32.15 25.09
N MET A 212 -2.71 31.41 25.86
CA MET A 212 -2.27 31.87 27.17
C MET A 212 -1.34 33.06 26.97
N GLY A 213 -1.90 34.25 27.26
CA GLY A 213 -1.22 35.47 27.72
C GLY A 213 0.02 35.92 26.98
N ARG A 214 -0.08 37.01 26.20
CA ARG A 214 1.04 37.86 25.72
C ARG A 214 2.35 37.09 25.41
N GLY A 215 2.21 35.95 24.76
CA GLY A 215 3.33 35.15 24.28
C GLY A 215 3.82 35.73 22.96
N LYS A 216 5.14 35.77 22.78
CA LYS A 216 5.79 36.10 21.52
C LYS A 216 5.08 35.36 20.38
N PRO A 217 4.89 35.98 19.19
CA PRO A 217 4.28 35.29 18.06
C PRO A 217 5.03 33.98 17.82
N ILE A 218 4.28 32.92 17.51
CA ILE A 218 4.84 31.64 17.07
C ILE A 218 5.91 31.96 16.01
N PRO A 219 7.16 31.50 16.17
CA PRO A 219 8.22 31.81 15.23
C PRO A 219 7.78 31.51 13.79
N SER A 220 8.08 32.40 12.86
CA SER A 220 7.67 32.30 11.45
C SER A 220 8.16 31.01 10.78
N GLU A 221 9.23 30.40 11.33
CA GLU A 221 9.73 29.07 10.95
C GLU A 221 8.67 27.96 11.09
N PHE A 222 7.85 27.99 12.15
CA PHE A 222 6.76 27.03 12.33
C PHE A 222 5.65 27.23 11.30
N SER A 223 5.34 28.48 10.93
CA SER A 223 4.37 28.76 9.87
C SER A 223 4.87 28.34 8.48
N ARG A 224 6.17 28.48 8.19
CA ARG A 224 6.77 28.01 6.93
C ARG A 224 6.72 26.49 6.84
N THR A 225 7.09 25.79 7.90
CA THR A 225 7.05 24.32 7.95
C THR A 225 5.62 23.80 7.88
N GLU A 226 4.65 24.46 8.52
CA GLU A 226 3.22 24.12 8.42
C GLU A 226 2.71 24.18 6.97
N ASN A 227 3.05 25.25 6.23
CA ASN A 227 2.69 25.38 4.81
C ASN A 227 3.35 24.29 3.94
N GLN A 228 4.60 23.92 4.23
CA GLN A 228 5.28 22.83 3.53
C GLN A 228 4.62 21.48 3.82
N ILE A 229 4.30 21.20 5.09
CA ILE A 229 3.59 19.98 5.49
C ILE A 229 2.23 19.91 4.79
N GLN A 230 1.48 21.01 4.73
CA GLN A 230 0.19 21.06 4.04
C GLN A 230 0.32 20.74 2.55
N THR A 231 1.31 21.35 1.88
CA THR A 231 1.60 21.09 0.47
C THR A 231 1.96 19.61 0.22
N LEU A 232 2.81 19.03 1.07
CA LEU A 232 3.18 17.62 1.01
C LEU A 232 1.97 16.71 1.23
N GLN A 233 1.10 17.03 2.19
CA GLN A 233 -0.13 16.27 2.43
C GLN A 233 -1.05 16.28 1.22
N ASP A 234 -1.22 17.43 0.56
CA ASP A 234 -2.07 17.54 -0.62
C ASP A 234 -1.48 16.82 -1.83
N ASN A 235 -0.15 16.88 -2.01
CA ASN A 235 0.53 16.10 -3.04
C ASN A 235 0.41 14.59 -2.77
N PHE A 236 0.54 14.16 -1.52
CA PHE A 236 0.34 12.75 -1.15
C PHE A 236 -1.09 12.29 -1.40
N ARG A 237 -2.11 13.13 -1.11
CA ARG A 237 -3.52 12.82 -1.43
C ARG A 237 -3.74 12.68 -2.93
N LYS A 238 -3.10 13.52 -3.76
CA LYS A 238 -3.16 13.39 -5.23
C LYS A 238 -2.54 12.08 -5.68
N LEU A 239 -1.35 11.75 -5.17
CA LEU A 239 -0.66 10.49 -5.47
C LEU A 239 -1.49 9.27 -5.06
N GLN A 240 -2.13 9.28 -3.89
CA GLN A 240 -3.04 8.21 -3.46
C GLN A 240 -4.27 8.03 -4.36
N ARG A 241 -4.74 9.10 -5.03
CA ARG A 241 -5.82 9.00 -6.03
C ARG A 241 -5.30 8.40 -7.32
N LEU A 242 -4.09 8.79 -7.75
CA LEU A 242 -3.45 8.23 -8.94
C LEU A 242 -3.16 6.74 -8.78
N ILE A 243 -2.64 6.31 -7.63
CA ILE A 243 -2.42 4.88 -7.33
C ILE A 243 -3.74 4.10 -7.44
N ARG A 244 -4.81 4.60 -6.81
CA ARG A 244 -6.12 3.93 -6.90
C ARG A 244 -6.67 3.88 -8.31
N LYS A 245 -6.47 4.94 -9.10
CA LYS A 245 -6.85 4.95 -10.51
C LYS A 245 -6.05 3.93 -11.31
N LEU A 246 -4.74 3.84 -11.08
CA LEU A 246 -3.88 2.85 -11.72
C LEU A 246 -4.32 1.43 -11.38
N GLU A 247 -4.63 1.14 -10.11
CA GLU A 247 -5.17 -0.16 -9.68
C GLU A 247 -6.50 -0.50 -10.38
N THR A 248 -7.39 0.48 -10.57
CA THR A 248 -8.65 0.25 -11.31
C THR A 248 -8.43 0.06 -12.81
N ASP A 249 -7.53 0.86 -13.40
CA ASP A 249 -7.21 0.81 -14.83
C ASP A 249 -6.53 -0.53 -15.17
N GLU A 250 -5.62 -1.01 -14.32
CA GLU A 250 -4.99 -2.33 -14.41
C GLU A 250 -6.02 -3.46 -14.32
N ALA A 251 -6.98 -3.35 -13.39
CA ALA A 251 -8.05 -4.33 -13.28
C ALA A 251 -8.96 -4.37 -14.53
N SER A 252 -9.29 -3.21 -15.12
CA SER A 252 -10.05 -3.18 -16.38
C SER A 252 -9.28 -3.77 -17.55
N ALA A 253 -7.98 -3.46 -17.69
CA ALA A 253 -7.14 -3.99 -18.75
C ALA A 253 -7.06 -5.53 -18.69
N LYS A 254 -6.98 -6.09 -17.48
CA LYS A 254 -6.99 -7.55 -17.28
C LYS A 254 -8.29 -8.21 -17.72
N ILE A 255 -9.43 -7.56 -17.48
CA ILE A 255 -10.75 -8.04 -17.94
C ILE A 255 -10.82 -8.03 -19.48
N GLU A 256 -10.33 -6.95 -20.11
CA GLU A 256 -10.26 -6.85 -21.57
C GLU A 256 -9.36 -7.93 -22.18
N GLU A 257 -8.21 -8.21 -21.56
CA GLU A 257 -7.31 -9.30 -21.96
C GLU A 257 -8.01 -10.67 -21.90
N GLU A 258 -8.72 -10.96 -20.80
CA GLU A 258 -9.48 -12.22 -20.67
C GLU A 258 -10.56 -12.35 -21.75
N HIS A 259 -11.25 -11.26 -22.09
CA HIS A 259 -12.25 -11.25 -23.16
C HIS A 259 -11.63 -11.47 -24.54
N LEU A 260 -10.50 -10.83 -24.83
CA LEU A 260 -9.76 -11.03 -26.08
C LEU A 260 -9.29 -12.48 -26.22
N LEU A 261 -8.75 -13.08 -25.15
CA LEU A 261 -8.37 -14.50 -25.14
C LEU A 261 -9.57 -15.42 -25.41
N ALA A 262 -10.75 -15.09 -24.88
CA ALA A 262 -11.98 -15.85 -25.17
C ALA A 262 -12.38 -15.77 -26.64
N LEU A 263 -12.29 -14.59 -27.26
CA LEU A 263 -12.57 -14.41 -28.70
C LEU A 263 -11.58 -15.19 -29.57
N PHE A 264 -10.29 -15.15 -29.25
CA PHE A 264 -9.28 -15.94 -29.98
C PHE A 264 -9.56 -17.44 -29.91
N ARG A 265 -10.00 -17.96 -28.76
CA ARG A 265 -10.40 -19.37 -28.64
C ARG A 265 -11.60 -19.70 -29.53
N GLN A 266 -12.62 -18.85 -29.55
CA GLN A 266 -13.78 -19.04 -30.44
C GLN A 266 -13.38 -19.01 -31.92
N TRP A 267 -12.48 -18.09 -32.29
CA TRP A 267 -12.00 -18.00 -33.66
C TRP A 267 -11.23 -19.26 -34.07
N LEU A 268 -10.32 -19.76 -33.22
CA LEU A 268 -9.61 -21.03 -33.44
C LEU A 268 -10.57 -22.23 -33.56
N ASP A 269 -11.63 -22.27 -32.74
CA ASP A 269 -12.66 -23.32 -32.84
C ASP A 269 -13.43 -23.25 -34.16
N ILE A 270 -13.64 -22.05 -34.72
CA ILE A 270 -14.26 -21.86 -36.03
C ILE A 270 -13.29 -22.29 -37.14
N GLU A 271 -12.04 -21.83 -37.10
CA GLU A 271 -10.99 -22.17 -38.08
C GLU A 271 -10.83 -23.69 -38.19
N ARG A 272 -10.75 -24.39 -37.04
CA ARG A 272 -10.67 -25.85 -37.00
C ARG A 272 -11.87 -26.55 -37.66
N LYS A 273 -13.09 -26.01 -37.49
CA LYS A 273 -14.29 -26.56 -38.15
C LYS A 273 -14.29 -26.29 -39.66
N TYR A 274 -13.73 -25.17 -40.10
CA TYR A 274 -13.57 -24.88 -41.52
C TYR A 274 -12.55 -25.85 -42.17
N ASP A 275 -11.41 -26.09 -41.52
CA ASP A 275 -10.41 -27.06 -42.01
C ASP A 275 -10.98 -28.49 -42.12
N GLU A 276 -11.80 -28.90 -41.15
CA GLU A 276 -12.50 -30.20 -41.20
C GLU A 276 -13.47 -30.28 -42.39
N ASN A 277 -14.17 -29.19 -42.70
CA ASN A 277 -15.07 -29.11 -43.85
C ASN A 277 -14.31 -29.10 -45.19
N ASP A 278 -13.21 -28.36 -45.30
CA ASP A 278 -12.39 -28.33 -46.52
C ASP A 278 -11.72 -29.67 -46.79
N SER A 279 -11.25 -30.36 -45.74
CA SER A 279 -10.75 -31.74 -45.84
C SER A 279 -11.83 -32.70 -46.36
N PHE A 280 -13.06 -32.56 -45.86
CA PHE A 280 -14.20 -33.36 -46.34
C PHE A 280 -14.54 -33.06 -47.81
N ILE A 281 -14.57 -31.79 -48.22
CA ILE A 281 -14.83 -31.40 -49.60
C ILE A 281 -13.76 -31.94 -50.54
N ASN A 282 -12.47 -31.81 -50.18
CA ASN A 282 -11.37 -32.34 -50.96
C ASN A 282 -11.45 -33.87 -51.10
N SER A 283 -11.82 -34.59 -50.03
CA SER A 283 -12.03 -36.04 -50.09
C SER A 283 -13.18 -36.44 -51.00
N VAL A 284 -14.25 -35.64 -51.10
CA VAL A 284 -15.37 -35.89 -52.00
C VAL A 284 -14.95 -35.65 -53.45
N CYS A 285 -14.21 -34.56 -53.73
CA CYS A 285 -13.67 -34.27 -55.05
C CYS A 285 -12.72 -35.38 -55.53
N ASP A 286 -11.81 -35.86 -54.68
CA ASP A 286 -10.91 -36.97 -55.00
C ASP A 286 -11.69 -38.27 -55.29
N ALA A 287 -12.75 -38.54 -54.53
CA ALA A 287 -13.61 -39.69 -54.78
C ALA A 287 -14.35 -39.57 -56.13
N GLN A 288 -14.83 -38.38 -56.47
CA GLN A 288 -15.46 -38.08 -57.76
C GLN A 288 -14.47 -38.22 -58.92
N GLN A 289 -13.24 -37.72 -58.76
CA GLN A 289 -12.18 -37.82 -59.75
C GLN A 289 -11.83 -39.30 -60.06
N ARG A 290 -11.70 -40.14 -59.02
CA ARG A 290 -11.46 -41.58 -59.20
C ARG A 290 -12.60 -42.31 -59.90
N ILE A 291 -13.85 -41.87 -59.70
CA ILE A 291 -15.00 -42.45 -60.40
C ILE A 291 -14.94 -42.11 -61.89
N VAL A 292 -14.57 -40.86 -62.24
CA VAL A 292 -14.41 -40.42 -63.63
C VAL A 292 -13.27 -41.16 -64.31
N GLU A 293 -12.11 -41.27 -63.66
CA GLU A 293 -10.95 -42.00 -64.21
C GLU A 293 -11.26 -43.48 -64.46
N ASN A 294 -11.93 -44.15 -63.51
CA ASN A 294 -12.36 -45.53 -63.71
C ASN A 294 -13.41 -45.68 -64.83
N HIS A 295 -14.27 -44.68 -65.03
CA HIS A 295 -15.25 -44.69 -66.13
C HIS A 295 -14.57 -44.48 -67.49
N ASP A 296 -13.60 -43.58 -67.59
CA ASP A 296 -12.80 -43.36 -68.79
C ASP A 296 -11.92 -44.58 -69.13
N ASP A 297 -11.39 -45.27 -68.12
CA ASP A 297 -10.65 -46.51 -68.32
C ASP A 297 -11.56 -47.65 -68.78
N LEU A 298 -12.82 -47.72 -68.33
CA LEU A 298 -13.80 -48.68 -68.83
C LEU A 298 -14.19 -48.41 -70.29
N LEU A 299 -14.23 -47.15 -70.72
CA LEU A 299 -14.50 -46.78 -72.11
C LEU A 299 -13.33 -47.13 -73.06
N LYS A 300 -12.08 -47.17 -72.57
CA LYS A 300 -10.92 -47.62 -73.35
C LYS A 300 -10.90 -49.12 -73.64
N PHE A 301 -11.68 -49.93 -72.91
CA PHE A 301 -11.80 -51.37 -73.14
C PHE A 301 -12.99 -51.75 -74.04
N THR A 302 -13.79 -50.77 -74.49
CA THR A 302 -14.98 -51.01 -75.33
C THR A 302 -14.82 -50.65 -76.82
N ASP A 303 -13.63 -50.24 -77.26
CA ASP A 303 -13.23 -50.11 -78.68
C ASP A 303 -12.34 -51.29 -79.11
#